data_AF-A0A284VIX2-F1
#
_entry.id   AF-A0A284VIX2-F1
#
_cell.length_a   1.000
_cell.length_b   1.000
_cell.length_c   1.000
_cell.angle_alpha   90.00
_cell.angle_beta   90.00
_cell.angle_gamma   90.00
#
_symmetry.space_group_name_H-M   'P 1'
#
loop_
_entity.id
_entity.type
_entity.pdbx_description
1 polymer ?
#
loop_
_entity_poly.entity_id
_entity_poly.type
_entity_poly.pdbx_seq_one_letter_code
_entity_poly.pdbx_strand_id
1 'polypeptide(L)'
;MSKLDEEELAKDLHVALNSADVKKLKEELESRGYEQRLANATGLIVTKADGNLSEGVILPFSSQDNTQVGIIAEVNTHKVVKAAAVLIYRNETKFPVSVEQLSINHGKVTNEKIDVASVLNSGVSIQVTQCDACITLYELGCDIGCGLEMALLCIIAGLGLTFIGGLACTAIAAAVCYFINNYGCYPQAPDACDTIGFC
;
A
#
# COMPACT_ATOMS: atom_id res chain seq x y z
N MET A 1 8.05 5.36 -10.99
CA MET A 1 7.25 6.15 -10.03
C MET A 1 8.08 7.35 -9.60
N SER A 2 7.47 8.50 -9.35
CA SER A 2 8.14 9.69 -8.81
C SER A 2 7.28 10.33 -7.72
N LYS A 3 7.88 11.12 -6.83
CA LYS A 3 7.10 11.94 -5.88
C LYS A 3 6.40 13.08 -6.63
N LEU A 4 5.19 13.42 -6.20
CA LEU A 4 4.54 14.67 -6.58
C LEU A 4 5.33 15.84 -6.01
N ASP A 5 5.37 16.95 -6.73
CA ASP A 5 5.86 18.20 -6.16
C ASP A 5 4.86 18.76 -5.12
N GLU A 6 5.27 19.79 -4.39
CA GLU A 6 4.46 20.34 -3.29
C GLU A 6 3.14 20.96 -3.78
N GLU A 7 3.13 21.56 -4.98
CA GLU A 7 1.94 22.22 -5.54
C GLU A 7 0.91 21.18 -6.01
N GLU A 8 1.37 20.18 -6.76
CA GLU A 8 0.55 19.06 -7.20
C GLU A 8 0.01 18.25 -6.02
N LEU A 9 0.86 17.95 -5.02
CA LEU A 9 0.44 17.28 -3.80
C LEU A 9 -0.65 18.07 -3.06
N ALA A 10 -0.47 19.39 -2.87
CA ALA A 10 -1.46 20.20 -2.16
C ALA A 10 -2.82 20.20 -2.86
N LYS A 11 -2.81 20.27 -4.19
CA LYS A 11 -4.01 20.22 -5.04
C LYS A 11 -4.71 18.86 -4.95
N ASP A 12 -3.98 17.77 -5.09
CA ASP A 12 -4.56 16.42 -5.04
C ASP A 12 -5.02 16.05 -3.64
N LEU A 13 -4.31 16.52 -2.62
CA LEU A 13 -4.73 16.40 -1.23
C LEU A 13 -6.07 17.12 -1.00
N HIS A 14 -6.23 18.32 -1.56
CA HIS A 14 -7.49 19.06 -1.49
C HIS A 14 -8.63 18.30 -2.17
N VAL A 15 -8.39 17.71 -3.35
CA VAL A 15 -9.37 16.87 -4.05
C VAL A 15 -9.73 15.64 -3.22
N ALA A 16 -8.74 14.92 -2.71
CA ALA A 16 -8.94 13.71 -1.92
C ALA A 16 -9.73 13.98 -0.65
N LEU A 17 -9.34 14.99 0.14
CA LEU A 17 -10.03 15.34 1.39
C LEU A 17 -11.48 15.78 1.19
N ASN A 18 -11.84 16.27 0.00
CA ASN A 18 -13.20 16.67 -0.29
C ASN A 18 -14.08 15.55 -0.87
N SER A 19 -13.48 14.44 -1.30
CA SER A 19 -14.19 13.27 -1.83
C SER A 19 -15.08 12.60 -0.78
N ALA A 20 -16.29 12.21 -1.19
CA ALA A 20 -17.23 11.50 -0.33
C ALA A 20 -16.68 10.15 0.17
N ASP A 21 -15.93 9.45 -0.68
CA ASP A 21 -15.39 8.12 -0.34
C ASP A 21 -14.28 8.23 0.70
N VAL A 22 -13.36 9.20 0.52
CA VAL A 22 -12.28 9.47 1.48
C VAL A 22 -12.86 9.92 2.82
N LYS A 23 -13.91 10.77 2.83
CA LYS A 23 -14.59 11.18 4.06
C LYS A 23 -15.19 9.99 4.81
N LYS A 24 -15.88 9.08 4.13
CA LYS A 24 -16.44 7.87 4.75
C LYS A 24 -15.37 6.94 5.32
N LEU A 25 -14.28 6.73 4.58
CA LEU A 25 -13.16 5.92 5.05
C LEU A 25 -12.49 6.57 6.28
N LYS A 26 -12.37 7.89 6.28
CA LYS A 26 -11.84 8.64 7.42
C LYS A 26 -12.74 8.49 8.64
N GLU A 27 -14.05 8.68 8.49
CA GLU A 27 -15.03 8.51 9.58
C GLU A 27 -14.98 7.09 10.17
N GLU A 28 -14.87 6.07 9.33
CA GLU A 28 -14.70 4.69 9.77
C GLU A 28 -13.41 4.50 10.58
N LEU A 29 -12.27 4.99 10.10
CA LEU A 29 -11.00 4.90 10.81
C LEU A 29 -11.01 5.66 12.14
N GLU A 30 -11.59 6.86 12.16
CA GLU A 30 -11.75 7.65 13.39
C GLU A 30 -12.65 6.96 14.41
N SER A 31 -13.72 6.29 13.96
CA SER A 31 -14.58 5.48 14.84
C SER A 31 -13.85 4.29 15.48
N ARG A 32 -12.79 3.80 14.82
CA ARG A 32 -11.88 2.76 15.33
C ARG A 32 -10.75 3.34 16.19
N GLY A 33 -10.72 4.65 16.42
CA GLY A 33 -9.77 5.35 17.27
C GLY A 33 -8.54 5.92 16.56
N TYR A 34 -8.40 5.76 15.24
CA TYR A 34 -7.26 6.31 14.50
C TYR A 34 -7.42 7.81 14.25
N GLU A 35 -6.35 8.58 14.42
CA GLU A 35 -6.37 10.03 14.21
C GLU A 35 -5.62 10.41 12.93
N GLN A 36 -6.21 11.22 12.06
CA GLN A 36 -5.55 11.63 10.82
C GLN A 36 -4.31 12.51 11.09
N ARG A 37 -3.20 12.26 10.37
CA ARG A 37 -1.92 12.98 10.51
C ARG A 37 -1.46 13.58 9.18
N LEU A 38 -2.15 14.62 8.71
CA LEU A 38 -1.88 15.25 7.40
C LEU A 38 -0.48 15.81 7.21
N ALA A 39 0.26 16.13 8.28
CA ALA A 39 1.63 16.64 8.20
C ALA A 39 2.59 15.68 7.47
N ASN A 40 2.24 14.39 7.39
CA ASN A 40 3.04 13.36 6.72
C ASN A 40 2.36 12.84 5.45
N ALA A 41 1.38 13.55 4.91
CA ALA A 41 0.77 13.17 3.65
C ALA A 41 1.82 13.16 2.54
N THR A 42 1.78 12.14 1.69
CA THR A 42 2.69 12.01 0.55
C THR A 42 1.90 11.77 -0.72
N GLY A 43 2.52 12.13 -1.84
CA GLY A 43 1.93 12.01 -3.16
C GLY A 43 2.92 11.40 -4.14
N LEU A 44 2.44 10.51 -4.99
CA LEU A 44 3.24 9.80 -5.97
C LEU A 44 2.56 9.81 -7.34
N ILE A 45 3.38 9.95 -8.39
CA ILE A 45 2.99 9.68 -9.76
C ILE A 45 3.37 8.23 -10.07
N VAL A 46 2.36 7.44 -10.43
CA VAL A 46 2.47 6.04 -10.78
C VAL A 46 2.16 5.87 -12.27
N THR A 47 3.08 5.24 -12.99
CA THR A 47 2.79 4.77 -14.36
C THR A 47 2.10 3.41 -14.27
N LYS A 48 0.89 3.32 -14.80
CA LYS A 48 0.10 2.08 -14.85
C LYS A 48 0.61 1.16 -15.96
N ALA A 49 0.19 -0.11 -15.91
CA ALA A 49 0.57 -1.12 -16.90
C ALA A 49 0.14 -0.76 -18.35
N ASP A 50 -0.89 0.07 -18.51
CA ASP A 50 -1.35 0.57 -19.81
C ASP A 50 -0.54 1.79 -20.32
N GLY A 51 0.49 2.21 -19.59
CA GLY A 51 1.34 3.36 -19.89
C GLY A 51 0.74 4.70 -19.44
N ASN A 52 -0.49 4.74 -18.92
CA ASN A 52 -1.08 5.96 -18.42
C ASN A 52 -0.50 6.36 -17.06
N LEU A 53 -0.32 7.66 -16.86
CA LEU A 53 0.06 8.21 -15.56
C LEU A 53 -1.18 8.34 -14.67
N SER A 54 -0.98 8.09 -13.39
CA SER A 54 -1.98 8.27 -12.34
C SER A 54 -1.33 8.88 -11.13
N GLU A 55 -2.02 9.83 -10.52
CA GLU A 55 -1.57 10.48 -9.29
C GLU A 55 -2.19 9.74 -8.12
N GLY A 56 -1.45 9.62 -7.04
CA GLY A 56 -1.89 8.93 -5.84
C GLY A 56 -1.47 9.70 -4.61
N VAL A 57 -2.41 9.93 -3.69
CA VAL A 57 -2.12 10.56 -2.40
C VAL A 57 -2.36 9.59 -1.25
N ILE A 58 -1.50 9.71 -0.25
CA ILE A 58 -1.53 8.94 0.98
C ILE A 58 -1.85 9.88 2.12
N LEU A 59 -2.92 9.57 2.84
CA LEU A 59 -3.42 10.26 4.01
C LEU A 59 -3.13 9.37 5.23
N PRO A 60 -1.99 9.56 5.91
CA PRO A 60 -1.61 8.70 7.02
C PRO A 60 -2.43 9.01 8.28
N PHE A 61 -2.56 8.01 9.13
CA PHE A 61 -3.20 8.10 10.45
C PHE A 61 -2.19 7.76 11.54
N SER A 62 -2.52 8.11 12.79
CA SER A 62 -1.78 7.67 13.96
C SER A 62 -1.77 6.15 14.04
N SER A 63 -0.66 5.59 14.50
CA SER A 63 -0.55 4.17 14.76
C SER A 63 -1.15 3.86 16.13
N GLN A 64 -2.08 2.91 16.19
CA GLN A 64 -2.43 2.21 17.41
C GLN A 64 -1.81 0.80 17.34
N ASP A 65 -1.25 0.31 18.44
CA ASP A 65 -0.82 -1.10 18.59
C ASP A 65 -0.03 -1.66 17.39
N ASN A 66 1.16 -1.10 17.12
CA ASN A 66 2.07 -1.47 16.01
C ASN A 66 1.43 -1.48 14.61
N THR A 67 0.26 -0.89 14.43
CA THR A 67 -0.48 -0.90 13.17
C THR A 67 -0.16 0.34 12.35
N GLN A 68 0.24 0.16 11.09
CA GLN A 68 0.41 1.26 10.15
C GLN A 68 -0.88 1.48 9.37
N VAL A 69 -1.40 2.71 9.36
CA VAL A 69 -2.72 3.02 8.78
C VAL A 69 -2.64 4.23 7.86
N GLY A 70 -3.31 4.14 6.71
CA GLY A 70 -3.49 5.28 5.81
C GLY A 70 -4.65 5.09 4.85
N ILE A 71 -5.22 6.20 4.38
CA ILE A 71 -6.10 6.20 3.21
C ILE A 71 -5.24 6.48 1.97
N ILE A 72 -5.43 5.65 0.97
CA ILE A 72 -4.83 5.76 -0.35
C ILE A 72 -5.93 6.21 -1.29
N ALA A 73 -5.71 7.32 -2.00
CA ALA A 73 -6.63 7.83 -3.01
C ALA A 73 -5.91 8.00 -4.34
N GLU A 74 -6.46 7.39 -5.39
CA GLU A 74 -6.08 7.62 -6.76
C GLU A 74 -6.80 8.85 -7.28
N VAL A 75 -6.04 9.83 -7.75
CA VAL A 75 -6.52 11.08 -8.33
C VAL A 75 -6.22 11.08 -9.82
N ASN A 76 -7.24 11.37 -10.61
CA ASN A 76 -7.10 11.55 -12.05
C ASN A 76 -7.98 12.72 -12.48
N THR A 77 -7.41 13.69 -13.21
CA THR A 77 -8.14 14.88 -13.69
C THR A 77 -8.98 15.54 -12.58
N HIS A 78 -8.35 15.79 -11.43
CA HIS A 78 -8.96 16.46 -10.27
C HIS A 78 -10.16 15.73 -9.63
N LYS A 79 -10.26 14.42 -9.83
CA LYS A 79 -11.27 13.58 -9.19
C LYS A 79 -10.63 12.36 -8.56
N VAL A 80 -11.13 11.97 -7.39
CA VAL A 80 -10.82 10.66 -6.82
C VAL A 80 -11.54 9.61 -7.64
N VAL A 81 -10.79 8.73 -8.29
CA VAL A 81 -11.33 7.62 -9.08
C VAL A 81 -11.35 6.30 -8.30
N LYS A 82 -10.51 6.20 -7.27
CA LYS A 82 -10.45 5.05 -6.36
C LYS A 82 -9.94 5.51 -5.00
N ALA A 83 -10.52 5.00 -3.92
CA ALA A 83 -10.00 5.21 -2.58
C ALA A 83 -10.13 3.92 -1.75
N ALA A 84 -9.12 3.65 -0.92
CA ALA A 84 -9.12 2.55 0.02
C ALA A 84 -8.36 2.95 1.29
N ALA A 85 -8.79 2.49 2.46
CA ALA A 85 -7.96 2.52 3.64
C ALA A 85 -7.18 1.21 3.77
N VAL A 86 -5.92 1.30 4.15
CA VAL A 86 -5.05 0.14 4.39
C VAL A 86 -4.58 0.16 5.83
N LEU A 87 -4.72 -0.97 6.51
CA LEU A 87 -4.23 -1.22 7.85
C LEU A 87 -3.25 -2.40 7.79
N ILE A 88 -2.00 -2.17 8.18
CA ILE A 88 -0.95 -3.19 8.23
C ILE A 88 -0.68 -3.47 9.71
N TYR A 89 -1.16 -4.61 10.18
CA TYR A 89 -0.96 -5.08 11.55
C TYR A 89 0.40 -5.75 11.65
N ARG A 90 1.18 -5.39 12.68
CA ARG A 90 2.54 -5.92 12.88
C ARG A 90 2.66 -6.57 14.26
N ASN A 91 3.49 -7.60 14.35
CA ASN A 91 3.84 -8.21 15.63
C ASN A 91 4.82 -7.34 16.44
N GLU A 92 5.28 -7.86 17.57
CA GLU A 92 6.25 -7.18 18.45
C GLU A 92 7.58 -6.88 17.76
N THR A 93 8.01 -7.72 16.81
CA THR A 93 9.22 -7.50 16.00
C THR A 93 8.99 -6.54 14.83
N LYS A 94 7.79 -5.95 14.69
CA LYS A 94 7.37 -5.09 13.56
C LYS A 94 7.20 -5.81 12.21
N PHE A 95 7.28 -7.13 12.18
CA PHE A 95 6.96 -7.92 10.99
C PHE A 95 5.45 -7.86 10.71
N PRO A 96 5.00 -7.62 9.47
CA PRO A 96 3.58 -7.59 9.15
C PRO A 96 2.96 -8.98 9.30
N VAL A 97 1.87 -9.09 10.05
CA VAL A 97 1.17 -10.36 10.29
C VAL A 97 -0.16 -10.45 9.56
N SER A 98 -0.84 -9.32 9.35
CA SER A 98 -2.03 -9.25 8.52
C SER A 98 -2.21 -7.87 7.90
N VAL A 99 -2.93 -7.83 6.79
CA VAL A 99 -3.33 -6.59 6.11
C VAL A 99 -4.84 -6.56 5.99
N GLU A 100 -5.45 -5.47 6.40
CA GLU A 100 -6.87 -5.17 6.17
C GLU A 100 -6.99 -4.00 5.19
N GLN A 101 -7.93 -4.11 4.26
CA GLN A 101 -8.31 -3.06 3.34
C GLN A 101 -9.78 -2.70 3.54
N LEU A 102 -10.06 -1.42 3.77
CA LEU A 102 -11.41 -0.86 3.74
C LEU A 102 -11.64 -0.23 2.38
N SER A 103 -12.76 -0.58 1.74
CA SER A 103 -13.16 -0.09 0.42
C SER A 103 -14.57 0.45 0.46
N ILE A 104 -14.94 1.31 -0.49
CA ILE A 104 -16.31 1.77 -0.65
C ILE A 104 -17.01 0.95 -1.73
N ASN A 105 -18.08 0.24 -1.35
CA ASN A 105 -18.91 -0.52 -2.28
C ASN A 105 -20.38 -0.11 -2.10
N HIS A 106 -21.01 0.36 -3.18
CA HIS A 106 -22.36 0.92 -3.18
C HIS A 106 -22.59 1.95 -2.04
N GLY A 107 -21.58 2.78 -1.77
CA GLY A 107 -21.64 3.82 -0.75
C GLY A 107 -21.51 3.34 0.69
N LYS A 108 -21.27 2.05 0.93
CA LYS A 108 -20.97 1.47 2.25
C LYS A 108 -19.50 1.09 2.35
N VAL A 109 -18.94 1.20 3.55
CA VAL A 109 -17.61 0.67 3.83
C VAL A 109 -17.70 -0.85 3.93
N THR A 110 -16.86 -1.54 3.16
CA THR A 110 -16.64 -2.98 3.25
C THR A 110 -15.19 -3.22 3.60
N ASN A 111 -14.90 -4.30 4.33
CA ASN A 111 -13.55 -4.65 4.68
C ASN A 111 -13.18 -6.06 4.21
N GLU A 112 -11.93 -6.21 3.79
CA GLU A 112 -11.31 -7.49 3.48
C GLU A 112 -9.99 -7.58 4.22
N LYS A 113 -9.64 -8.78 4.69
CA LYS A 113 -8.42 -9.01 5.48
C LYS A 113 -7.71 -10.26 5.00
N ILE A 114 -6.38 -10.20 4.96
CA ILE A 114 -5.52 -11.35 4.65
C ILE A 114 -4.42 -11.49 5.70
N ASP A 115 -4.10 -12.74 6.05
CA ASP A 115 -2.95 -13.06 6.89
C ASP A 115 -1.70 -13.19 6.02
N VAL A 116 -0.59 -12.57 6.42
CA VAL A 116 0.66 -12.64 5.64
C VAL A 116 1.15 -14.09 5.51
N ALA A 117 0.92 -14.90 6.54
CA ALA A 117 1.25 -16.32 6.52
C ALA A 117 0.48 -17.10 5.43
N SER A 118 -0.76 -16.73 5.09
CA SER A 118 -1.50 -17.41 4.02
C SER A 118 -0.97 -17.05 2.63
N VAL A 119 -0.40 -15.84 2.50
CA VAL A 119 0.29 -15.42 1.27
C VAL A 119 1.59 -16.23 1.11
N LEU A 120 2.40 -16.35 2.17
CA LEU A 120 3.67 -17.11 2.15
C LEU A 120 3.46 -18.61 1.86
N ASN A 121 2.39 -19.21 2.40
CA ASN A 121 2.12 -20.64 2.25
C ASN A 121 1.24 -20.97 1.02
N SER A 122 1.24 -20.13 0.00
CA SER A 122 0.44 -20.34 -1.20
C SER A 122 1.02 -21.47 -2.10
N GLY A 123 0.20 -22.04 -3.00
CA GLY A 123 0.64 -23.13 -3.88
C GLY A 123 1.76 -22.72 -4.85
N VAL A 124 2.49 -23.70 -5.39
CA VAL A 124 3.72 -23.49 -6.21
C VAL A 124 3.54 -22.52 -7.40
N SER A 125 2.41 -22.54 -8.10
CA SER A 125 2.16 -21.59 -9.21
C SER A 125 1.94 -20.15 -8.73
N ILE A 126 1.44 -19.98 -7.51
CA ILE A 126 1.25 -18.67 -6.87
C ILE A 126 2.61 -18.19 -6.32
N GLN A 127 3.44 -19.08 -5.79
CA GLN A 127 4.80 -18.76 -5.34
C GLN A 127 5.67 -18.13 -6.44
N VAL A 128 5.67 -18.65 -7.67
CA VAL A 128 6.45 -18.03 -8.77
C VAL A 128 6.01 -16.58 -9.02
N THR A 129 4.71 -16.32 -8.99
CA THR A 129 4.19 -14.95 -9.19
C THR A 129 4.48 -14.06 -7.98
N GLN A 130 4.51 -14.61 -6.77
CA GLN A 130 4.86 -13.90 -5.54
C GLN A 130 6.35 -13.56 -5.49
N CYS A 131 7.20 -14.43 -6.02
CA CYS A 131 8.62 -14.21 -6.15
C CYS A 131 8.91 -13.02 -7.06
N ASP A 132 8.31 -12.99 -8.26
CA ASP A 132 8.43 -11.86 -9.19
C ASP A 132 7.91 -10.55 -8.58
N ALA A 133 6.77 -10.63 -7.87
CA ALA A 133 6.20 -9.50 -7.14
C ALA A 133 7.15 -8.98 -6.06
N CYS A 134 7.72 -9.90 -5.26
CA CYS A 134 8.65 -9.58 -4.20
C CYS A 134 9.91 -8.92 -4.76
N ILE A 135 10.51 -9.49 -5.81
CA ILE A 135 11.71 -8.95 -6.45
C ILE A 135 11.45 -7.53 -6.94
N THR A 136 10.35 -7.35 -7.68
CA THR A 136 9.97 -6.03 -8.22
C THR A 136 9.75 -5.00 -7.10
N LEU A 137 9.04 -5.39 -6.04
CA LEU A 137 8.80 -4.53 -4.89
C LEU A 137 10.08 -4.27 -4.09
N TYR A 138 11.03 -5.20 -4.03
CA TYR A 138 12.29 -5.01 -3.34
C TYR A 138 13.15 -3.97 -4.04
N GLU A 139 13.34 -4.14 -5.36
CA GLU A 139 14.10 -3.19 -6.19
C GLU A 139 13.49 -1.79 -6.10
N LEU A 140 12.17 -1.69 -6.27
CA LEU A 140 11.47 -0.43 -6.09
C LEU A 140 11.67 0.13 -4.68
N GLY A 141 11.41 -0.66 -3.63
CA GLY A 141 11.54 -0.21 -2.24
C GLY A 141 12.92 0.34 -1.90
N CYS A 142 13.96 -0.16 -2.58
CA CYS A 142 15.33 0.31 -2.47
C CYS A 142 15.62 1.62 -3.20
N ASP A 143 14.94 1.88 -4.32
CA ASP A 143 15.11 3.11 -5.09
C ASP A 143 14.30 4.29 -4.52
N ILE A 144 13.05 4.03 -4.11
CA ILE A 144 12.07 5.07 -3.74
C ILE A 144 11.81 5.17 -2.23
N GLY A 145 12.21 4.15 -1.46
CA GLY A 145 11.94 4.05 -0.03
C GLY A 145 10.77 3.12 0.31
N CYS A 146 10.62 2.86 1.61
CA CYS A 146 9.70 1.85 2.14
C CYS A 146 8.61 2.48 3.02
N GLY A 147 7.35 2.17 2.75
CA GLY A 147 6.20 2.71 3.49
C GLY A 147 4.85 2.42 2.84
N LEU A 148 3.84 3.24 3.17
CA LEU A 148 2.52 3.19 2.53
C LEU A 148 2.60 3.52 1.02
N GLU A 149 3.71 4.12 0.58
CA GLU A 149 4.05 4.36 -0.83
C GLU A 149 4.06 3.08 -1.66
N MET A 150 4.47 1.95 -1.06
CA MET A 150 4.44 0.65 -1.73
C MET A 150 3.03 0.05 -1.78
N ALA A 151 2.20 0.31 -0.76
CA ALA A 151 0.79 -0.06 -0.79
C ALA A 151 0.02 0.76 -1.85
N LEU A 152 0.40 2.02 -2.06
CA LEU A 152 -0.14 2.88 -3.11
C LEU A 152 0.10 2.27 -4.50
N LEU A 153 1.31 1.74 -4.76
CA LEU A 153 1.61 1.02 -6.00
C LEU A 153 0.68 -0.18 -6.19
N CYS A 154 0.48 -1.01 -5.15
CA CYS A 154 -0.44 -2.14 -5.22
C CYS A 154 -1.88 -1.74 -5.56
N ILE A 155 -2.33 -0.58 -5.08
CA ILE A 155 -3.70 -0.10 -5.28
C ILE A 155 -3.90 0.62 -6.61
N ILE A 156 -2.93 1.44 -7.04
CA ILE A 156 -3.03 2.34 -8.22
C ILE A 156 -2.46 1.71 -9.48
N ALA A 157 -1.29 1.09 -9.40
CA ALA A 157 -0.60 0.63 -10.60
C ALA A 157 -1.36 -0.50 -11.32
N GLY A 158 -2.45 -1.00 -10.72
CA GLY A 158 -3.11 -2.21 -11.17
C GLY A 158 -2.17 -3.41 -11.09
N LEU A 159 -1.03 -3.27 -10.39
CA LEU A 159 -0.09 -4.35 -10.03
C LEU A 159 -0.70 -5.31 -9.00
N GLY A 160 -2.02 -5.44 -8.97
CA GLY A 160 -2.55 -6.78 -9.09
C GLY A 160 -2.03 -7.37 -10.40
N LEU A 161 -0.74 -7.76 -10.40
CA LEU A 161 -0.21 -8.85 -11.22
C LEU A 161 -1.37 -9.81 -11.33
N THR A 162 -1.85 -10.09 -12.53
CA THR A 162 -3.17 -10.60 -12.91
C THR A 162 -3.63 -11.90 -12.21
N PHE A 163 -2.91 -12.34 -11.18
CA PHE A 163 -3.04 -13.55 -10.38
C PHE A 163 -3.00 -13.31 -8.84
N ILE A 164 -2.53 -12.16 -8.33
CA ILE A 164 -2.37 -11.87 -6.89
C ILE A 164 -3.23 -10.66 -6.51
N GLY A 165 -4.30 -10.85 -5.72
CA GLY A 165 -5.19 -9.77 -5.31
C GLY A 165 -4.46 -8.62 -4.59
N GLY A 166 -5.01 -7.40 -4.63
CA GLY A 166 -4.35 -6.19 -4.11
C GLY A 166 -3.93 -6.25 -2.63
N LEU A 167 -4.67 -7.02 -1.82
CA LEU A 167 -4.33 -7.33 -0.43
C LEU A 167 -3.03 -8.14 -0.30
N ALA A 168 -2.84 -9.15 -1.15
CA ALA A 168 -1.62 -9.96 -1.13
C ALA A 168 -0.41 -9.17 -1.65
N CYS A 169 -0.58 -8.31 -2.66
CA CYS A 169 0.47 -7.34 -3.04
C CYS A 169 0.86 -6.45 -1.86
N THR A 170 -0.12 -5.92 -1.12
CA THR A 170 0.13 -5.06 0.04
C THR A 170 0.85 -5.83 1.16
N ALA A 171 0.52 -7.10 1.37
CA ALA A 171 1.21 -7.98 2.31
C ALA A 171 2.68 -8.21 1.91
N ILE A 172 2.96 -8.51 0.64
CA ILE A 172 4.33 -8.66 0.12
C ILE A 172 5.10 -7.35 0.28
N ALA A 173 4.52 -6.23 -0.16
CA ALA A 173 5.11 -4.90 -0.03
C ALA A 173 5.47 -4.57 1.43
N ALA A 174 4.58 -4.89 2.37
CA ALA A 174 4.82 -4.66 3.79
C ALA A 174 5.99 -5.50 4.34
N ALA A 175 6.13 -6.75 3.87
CA ALA A 175 7.19 -7.67 4.29
C ALA A 175 8.54 -7.29 3.67
N VAL A 176 8.56 -6.92 2.39
CA VAL A 176 9.71 -6.32 1.72
C VAL A 176 10.17 -5.05 2.43
N CYS A 177 9.24 -4.14 2.75
CA CYS A 177 9.55 -2.92 3.49
C CYS A 177 10.14 -3.22 4.88
N TYR A 178 9.63 -4.26 5.56
CA TYR A 178 10.22 -4.71 6.82
C TYR A 178 11.66 -5.18 6.63
N PHE A 179 11.93 -6.00 5.62
CA PHE A 179 13.27 -6.50 5.35
C PHE A 179 14.24 -5.35 5.05
N ILE A 180 13.88 -4.45 4.13
CA ILE A 180 14.72 -3.30 3.75
C ILE A 180 15.00 -2.40 4.96
N ASN A 181 14.00 -2.15 5.82
CA ASN A 181 14.20 -1.32 7.00
C ASN A 181 15.13 -1.95 8.05
N ASN A 182 15.27 -3.27 8.09
CA ASN A 182 16.12 -3.97 9.07
C ASN A 182 17.50 -4.35 8.53
N TYR A 183 17.58 -4.66 7.23
CA TYR A 183 18.78 -5.23 6.60
C TYR A 183 19.35 -4.35 5.49
N GLY A 184 18.62 -3.30 5.09
CA GLY A 184 18.97 -2.44 3.96
C GLY A 184 18.70 -3.10 2.61
N CYS A 185 19.32 -2.53 1.59
CA CYS A 185 19.20 -2.95 0.18
C CYS A 185 20.25 -3.98 -0.25
N TYR A 186 20.68 -4.81 0.71
CA TYR A 186 21.58 -5.93 0.50
C TYR A 186 21.04 -7.12 1.33
N PRO A 187 20.95 -8.35 0.81
CA PRO A 187 21.45 -8.85 -0.47
C PRO A 187 20.60 -8.47 -1.70
N GLN A 188 20.93 -9.03 -2.88
CA GLN A 188 20.15 -8.79 -4.11
C GLN A 188 18.71 -9.30 -3.96
N ALA A 189 17.81 -8.74 -4.75
CA ALA A 189 16.37 -8.97 -4.63
C ALA A 189 15.97 -10.47 -4.58
N PRO A 190 16.52 -11.39 -5.41
CA PRO A 190 16.18 -12.81 -5.31
C PRO A 190 16.53 -13.42 -3.95
N ASP A 191 17.75 -13.20 -3.46
CA ASP A 191 18.20 -13.74 -2.15
C ASP A 191 17.40 -13.14 -0.99
N ALA A 192 17.03 -11.86 -1.08
CA ALA A 192 16.19 -11.21 -0.09
C ALA A 192 14.78 -11.83 -0.09
N CYS A 193 14.21 -12.09 -1.26
CA CYS A 193 12.89 -12.69 -1.40
C CYS A 193 12.85 -14.17 -1.02
N ASP A 194 13.92 -14.93 -1.27
CA ASP A 194 14.14 -16.28 -0.72
C ASP A 194 14.14 -16.23 0.81
N THR A 195 14.85 -15.26 1.39
CA THR A 195 14.95 -15.11 2.85
C THR A 195 13.60 -14.74 3.48
N ILE A 196 12.79 -13.93 2.80
CA ILE A 196 11.44 -13.57 3.24
C ILE A 196 10.47 -14.76 3.06
N GLY A 197 10.73 -15.66 2.10
CA GLY A 197 9.92 -16.83 1.78
C GLY A 197 8.86 -16.60 0.70
N PHE A 198 9.05 -15.60 -0.16
CA PHE A 198 8.22 -15.39 -1.36
C PHE A 198 8.82 -16.03 -2.61
N CYS A 199 10.11 -16.36 -2.52
CA CYS A 199 10.84 -17.30 -3.34
C CYS A 199 11.31 -18.42 -2.35
#